data_AF-A0A848Y1C5-F1
#
_entry.id   AF-A0A848Y1C5-F1
#
_cell.length_a   1.000
_cell.length_b   1.000
_cell.length_c   1.000
_cell.angle_alpha   90.00
_cell.angle_beta   90.00
_cell.angle_gamma   90.00
#
_symmetry.space_group_name_H-M   'P 1'
#
loop_
_entity.id
_entity.type
_entity.pdbx_description
1 polymer ?
#
loop_
_entity_poly.entity_id
_entity_poly.type
_entity_poly.pdbx_seq_one_letter_code
_entity_poly.pdbx_strand_id
1 'polypeptide(L)'
;RGEENVYRISFELKSTAKGEGRPARGAINDAVTQALRGLNGLIELSSEWSETGRVLIQPVAPAYGSGRYAAFMPVVLTTATIWTSSTDISMADLESGNLTKDQIDLKKEPWIYFHYPQSPDLRHNLKVTGPRRTIDEVLYRDYTRTVCIVSTNGLADFLSHWESCDKWLDE
;
A
#
# COMPACT_ATOMS: atom_id res chain seq x y z
N ARG A 1 -6.42 0.35 19.21
CA ARG A 1 -7.66 0.29 20.01
C ARG A 1 -8.49 1.52 19.66
N GLY A 2 -9.57 1.36 18.89
CA GLY A 2 -10.44 2.46 18.44
C GLY A 2 -10.92 2.39 16.98
N GLU A 3 -10.40 1.49 16.13
CA GLU A 3 -10.83 1.37 14.73
C GLU A 3 -11.82 0.20 14.51
N GLU A 4 -12.75 -0.01 15.45
CA GLU A 4 -13.82 -0.98 15.21
C GLU A 4 -14.79 -0.36 14.20
N ASN A 5 -14.68 -0.81 12.93
CA ASN A 5 -15.54 -0.52 11.77
C ASN A 5 -15.09 0.59 10.78
N VAL A 6 -13.79 0.82 10.58
CA VAL A 6 -13.33 1.65 9.44
C VAL A 6 -13.16 0.77 8.19
N TYR A 7 -14.12 0.83 7.27
CA TYR A 7 -14.02 0.15 5.97
C TYR A 7 -13.38 1.09 4.94
N ARG A 8 -12.29 0.64 4.31
CA ARG A 8 -11.63 1.36 3.22
C ARG A 8 -12.03 0.71 1.90
N ILE A 9 -12.88 1.40 1.13
CA ILE A 9 -13.30 0.96 -0.19
C ILE A 9 -12.59 1.83 -1.22
N SER A 10 -12.06 1.21 -2.27
CA SER A 10 -11.40 1.92 -3.36
C SER A 10 -11.90 1.42 -4.69
N PHE A 11 -12.15 2.35 -5.60
CA PHE A 11 -12.63 2.04 -6.94
C PHE A 11 -11.98 2.98 -7.95
N GLU A 12 -11.75 2.45 -9.14
CA GLU A 12 -11.23 3.21 -10.27
C GLU A 12 -12.38 3.95 -10.95
N LEU A 13 -12.32 5.28 -10.94
CA LEU A 13 -13.25 6.13 -11.66
C LEU A 13 -12.69 6.49 -13.03
N LYS A 14 -13.56 6.51 -14.04
CA LYS A 14 -13.22 6.93 -15.40
C LYS A 14 -13.98 8.19 -15.74
N SER A 15 -13.31 9.09 -16.43
CA SER A 15 -13.99 10.20 -17.06
C SER A 15 -14.38 9.79 -18.48
N THR A 16 -15.43 10.40 -19.02
CA THR A 16 -15.78 10.25 -20.43
C THR A 16 -15.04 11.27 -21.31
N ALA A 17 -13.96 11.89 -20.79
CA ALA A 17 -13.22 12.90 -21.52
C ALA A 17 -12.54 12.31 -22.76
N LYS A 18 -12.64 13.05 -23.86
CA LYS A 18 -12.09 12.65 -25.16
C LYS A 18 -10.56 12.58 -25.06
N GLY A 19 -10.00 11.39 -25.26
CA GLY A 19 -8.55 11.14 -25.20
C GLY A 19 -8.13 10.14 -24.12
N GLU A 20 -9.02 9.80 -23.19
CA GLU A 20 -8.83 8.65 -22.30
C GLU A 20 -9.08 7.37 -23.12
N GLY A 21 -8.08 6.49 -23.20
CA GLY A 21 -8.06 5.31 -24.09
C GLY A 21 -9.12 4.24 -23.77
N ARG A 22 -8.94 3.03 -24.32
CA ARG A 22 -9.87 1.91 -24.10
C ARG A 22 -10.09 1.65 -22.60
N PRO A 23 -11.29 1.18 -22.21
CA PRO A 23 -11.59 0.92 -20.81
C PRO A 23 -10.76 -0.25 -20.26
N ALA A 24 -9.60 0.04 -19.64
CA ALA A 24 -8.87 -0.92 -18.82
C ALA A 24 -9.40 -0.85 -17.39
N ARG A 25 -10.41 -1.64 -17.02
CA ARG A 25 -10.74 -1.80 -15.59
C ARG A 25 -9.60 -2.57 -14.94
N GLY A 26 -9.14 -2.13 -13.77
CA GLY A 26 -8.12 -2.86 -13.02
C GLY A 26 -6.70 -2.39 -13.29
N ALA A 27 -6.51 -1.22 -13.92
CA ALA A 27 -5.18 -0.66 -14.16
C ALA A 27 -4.40 -0.48 -12.85
N ILE A 28 -5.10 -0.09 -11.77
CA ILE A 28 -4.49 0.00 -10.45
C ILE A 28 -4.10 -1.38 -9.90
N ASN A 29 -4.93 -2.41 -10.11
CA ASN A 29 -4.64 -3.77 -9.65
C ASN A 29 -3.42 -4.35 -10.39
N ASP A 30 -3.33 -4.11 -11.69
CA ASP A 30 -2.20 -4.54 -12.51
C ASP A 30 -0.90 -3.83 -12.08
N ALA A 31 -0.98 -2.51 -11.85
CA ALA A 31 0.15 -1.71 -11.37
C ALA A 31 0.63 -2.16 -9.98
N VAL A 32 -0.30 -2.37 -9.05
CA VAL A 32 -0.01 -2.91 -7.71
C VAL A 32 0.60 -4.30 -7.81
N THR A 33 0.03 -5.19 -8.65
CA THR A 33 0.56 -6.53 -8.88
C THR A 33 1.99 -6.49 -9.39
N GLN A 34 2.29 -5.62 -10.35
CA GLN A 34 3.64 -5.44 -10.87
C GLN A 34 4.61 -4.91 -9.80
N ALA A 35 4.18 -3.91 -9.01
CA ALA A 35 4.98 -3.38 -7.91
C ALA A 35 5.31 -4.46 -6.86
N LEU A 36 4.33 -5.28 -6.48
CA LEU A 36 4.50 -6.36 -5.52
C LEU A 36 5.39 -7.49 -6.06
N ARG A 37 5.29 -7.84 -7.34
CA ARG A 37 6.20 -8.82 -7.98
C ARG A 37 7.65 -8.32 -7.98
N GLY A 38 7.85 -7.06 -8.36
CA GLY A 38 9.18 -6.43 -8.34
C GLY A 38 9.75 -6.37 -6.92
N LEU A 39 8.93 -5.99 -5.95
CA LEU A 39 9.27 -5.99 -4.53
C LEU A 39 9.74 -7.37 -4.06
N ASN A 40 8.98 -8.44 -4.37
CA ASN A 40 9.37 -9.79 -3.99
C ASN A 40 10.72 -10.18 -4.58
N GLY A 41 10.95 -9.90 -5.87
CA GLY A 41 12.23 -10.18 -6.52
C GLY A 41 13.39 -9.42 -5.87
N LEU A 42 13.19 -8.16 -5.47
CA LEU A 42 14.19 -7.39 -4.75
C LEU A 42 14.48 -7.97 -3.37
N ILE A 43 13.46 -8.43 -2.66
CA ILE A 43 13.61 -9.06 -1.34
C ILE A 43 14.36 -10.39 -1.45
N GLU A 44 14.01 -11.22 -2.44
CA GLU A 44 14.69 -12.50 -2.71
C GLU A 44 16.16 -12.28 -3.05
N LEU A 45 16.45 -11.35 -3.98
CA LEU A 45 17.80 -10.96 -4.35
C LEU A 45 18.61 -10.44 -3.16
N SER A 46 17.99 -9.60 -2.32
CA SER A 46 18.64 -9.05 -1.12
C SER A 46 18.95 -10.14 -0.09
N SER A 47 18.09 -11.15 0.01
CA SER A 47 18.29 -12.30 0.91
C SER A 47 19.48 -13.15 0.44
N GLU A 48 19.55 -13.46 -0.85
CA GLU A 48 20.69 -14.18 -1.46
C GLU A 48 22.02 -13.42 -1.28
N TRP A 49 22.00 -12.11 -1.49
CA TRP A 49 23.19 -11.27 -1.32
C TRP A 49 23.65 -11.17 0.14
N SER A 50 22.72 -11.18 1.09
CA SER A 50 23.04 -11.23 2.51
C SER A 50 23.72 -12.56 2.88
N GLU A 51 23.22 -13.70 2.38
CA GLU A 51 23.80 -15.02 2.64
C GLU A 51 25.21 -15.17 2.05
N THR A 52 25.46 -14.53 0.91
CA THR A 52 26.76 -14.55 0.22
C THR A 52 27.74 -13.47 0.70
N GLY A 53 27.35 -12.65 1.67
CA GLY A 53 28.18 -11.57 2.23
C GLY A 53 28.45 -10.41 1.26
N ARG A 54 27.65 -10.28 0.19
CA ARG A 54 27.83 -9.26 -0.85
C ARG A 54 27.21 -7.90 -0.49
N VAL A 55 26.27 -7.87 0.45
CA VAL A 55 25.57 -6.64 0.87
C VAL A 55 25.47 -6.55 2.40
N LEU A 56 25.63 -5.32 2.92
CA LEU A 56 25.59 -4.95 4.35
C LEU A 56 24.17 -4.72 4.90
N ILE A 57 23.14 -4.91 4.08
CA ILE A 57 21.77 -4.54 4.40
C ILE A 57 20.93 -5.80 4.53
N GLN A 58 20.42 -6.04 5.73
CA GLN A 58 19.55 -7.18 6.01
C GLN A 58 18.07 -6.75 5.87
N PRO A 59 17.22 -7.56 5.22
CA PRO A 59 15.79 -7.26 5.08
C PRO A 59 15.02 -7.43 6.40
N VAL A 60 15.61 -8.05 7.42
CA VAL A 60 14.99 -8.31 8.72
C VAL A 60 15.99 -8.00 9.83
N ALA A 61 15.52 -7.42 10.92
CA ALA A 61 16.37 -7.18 12.08
C ALA A 61 16.84 -8.50 12.73
N PRO A 62 18.15 -8.74 12.92
CA PRO A 62 18.61 -9.85 13.72
C PRO A 62 18.14 -9.63 15.16
N ALA A 63 17.70 -10.72 15.80
CA ALA A 63 17.26 -10.71 17.18
C ALA A 63 18.33 -10.17 18.16
N TYR A 64 19.60 -10.16 17.76
CA TYR A 64 20.73 -9.65 18.52
C TYR A 64 21.82 -9.14 17.56
N GLY A 65 21.83 -7.84 17.20
CA GLY A 65 22.94 -7.27 16.43
C GLY A 65 22.74 -5.86 15.83
N SER A 66 23.85 -5.17 15.57
CA SER A 66 23.97 -3.83 14.96
C SER A 66 23.96 -3.88 13.42
N GLY A 67 22.96 -4.53 12.83
CA GLY A 67 22.79 -4.59 11.37
C GLY A 67 22.18 -3.31 10.79
N ARG A 68 22.48 -2.98 9.54
CA ARG A 68 21.71 -1.97 8.79
C ARG A 68 20.49 -2.65 8.18
N TYR A 69 19.31 -2.06 8.38
CA TYR A 69 18.05 -2.57 7.85
C TYR A 69 17.67 -1.86 6.55
N ALA A 70 17.08 -2.61 5.61
CA ALA A 70 16.34 -2.03 4.50
C ALA A 70 14.85 -2.23 4.74
N ALA A 71 14.10 -1.14 4.69
CA ALA A 71 12.68 -1.20 4.43
C ALA A 71 12.46 -1.13 2.91
N PHE A 72 11.62 -2.01 2.39
CA PHE A 72 11.19 -1.95 1.01
C PHE A 72 9.74 -1.51 0.96
N MET A 73 9.46 -0.44 0.22
CA MET A 73 8.13 0.12 0.09
C MET A 73 7.67 0.05 -1.37
N PRO A 74 6.58 -0.67 -1.69
CA PRO A 74 6.03 -0.65 -3.04
C PRO A 74 5.33 0.69 -3.29
N VAL A 75 5.72 1.34 -4.38
CA VAL A 75 5.17 2.63 -4.81
C VAL A 75 4.65 2.52 -6.25
N VAL A 76 3.42 2.98 -6.47
CA VAL A 76 2.81 3.14 -7.79
C VAL A 76 2.75 4.62 -8.11
N LEU A 77 3.49 5.04 -9.16
CA LEU A 77 3.42 6.39 -9.70
C LEU A 77 2.30 6.47 -10.73
N THR A 78 1.44 7.48 -10.60
CA THR A 78 0.28 7.63 -11.49
C THR A 78 0.06 9.08 -11.92
N THR A 79 -0.49 9.26 -13.12
CA THR A 79 -1.00 10.55 -13.60
C THR A 79 -2.47 10.77 -13.25
N ALA A 80 -3.14 9.75 -12.69
CA ALA A 80 -4.51 9.85 -12.23
C ALA A 80 -4.63 10.83 -11.06
N THR A 81 -5.77 11.52 -10.96
CA THR A 81 -6.10 12.31 -9.77
C THR A 81 -6.59 11.37 -8.68
N ILE A 82 -5.98 11.46 -7.50
CA ILE A 82 -6.36 10.66 -6.34
C ILE A 82 -7.36 11.48 -5.53
N TRP A 83 -8.46 10.83 -5.18
CA TRP A 83 -9.52 11.40 -4.36
C TRP A 83 -9.77 10.51 -3.15
N THR A 84 -9.98 11.13 -2.00
CA THR A 84 -10.37 10.46 -0.77
C THR A 84 -11.67 11.05 -0.26
N SER A 85 -12.41 10.25 0.48
CA SER A 85 -13.60 10.69 1.20
C SER A 85 -13.61 10.05 2.57
N SER A 86 -13.96 10.83 3.58
CA SER A 86 -14.24 10.38 4.94
C SER A 86 -15.74 10.31 5.24
N THR A 87 -16.59 10.39 4.20
CA THR A 87 -18.04 10.31 4.35
C THR A 87 -18.45 8.99 4.96
N ASP A 88 -19.29 9.07 5.98
CA ASP A 88 -19.88 7.89 6.60
C ASP A 88 -20.87 7.23 5.62
N ILE A 89 -20.54 5.99 5.23
CA ILE A 89 -21.35 5.17 4.32
C ILE A 89 -22.72 4.86 4.95
N SER A 90 -22.85 4.91 6.28
CA SER A 90 -24.13 4.71 6.96
C SER A 90 -25.21 5.72 6.56
N MET A 91 -24.81 6.86 5.97
CA MET A 91 -25.72 7.89 5.46
C MET A 91 -26.26 7.60 4.05
N ALA A 92 -25.79 6.53 3.40
CA ALA A 92 -26.30 6.14 2.09
C ALA A 92 -27.75 5.67 2.20
N ASP A 93 -28.57 6.03 1.21
CA ASP A 93 -29.94 5.55 1.13
C ASP A 93 -29.95 4.02 0.96
N LEU A 94 -30.63 3.30 1.86
CA LEU A 94 -30.57 1.83 1.90
C LEU A 94 -31.22 1.17 0.68
N GLU A 95 -32.22 1.81 0.07
CA GLU A 95 -32.92 1.26 -1.10
C GLU A 95 -32.13 1.48 -2.39
N SER A 96 -31.57 2.67 -2.59
CA SER A 96 -30.89 3.06 -3.82
C SER A 96 -29.36 2.95 -3.77
N GLY A 97 -28.78 2.86 -2.57
CA GLY A 97 -27.33 2.86 -2.33
C GLY A 97 -26.65 4.20 -2.65
N ASN A 98 -27.42 5.27 -2.89
CA ASN A 98 -26.89 6.56 -3.32
C ASN A 98 -26.57 7.46 -2.12
N LEU A 99 -25.46 8.19 -2.25
CA LEU A 99 -25.10 9.33 -1.41
C LEU A 99 -25.40 10.62 -2.20
N THR A 100 -26.01 11.62 -1.58
CA THR A 100 -26.23 12.91 -2.24
C THR A 100 -24.91 13.68 -2.30
N LYS A 101 -24.71 14.49 -3.35
CA LYS A 101 -23.44 15.22 -3.56
C LYS A 101 -23.06 16.10 -2.36
N ASP A 102 -24.05 16.63 -1.67
CA ASP A 102 -23.86 17.50 -0.51
C ASP A 102 -23.40 16.73 0.74
N GLN A 103 -23.50 15.40 0.75
CA GLN A 103 -23.05 14.51 1.82
C GLN A 103 -21.63 13.98 1.60
N ILE A 104 -21.08 14.13 0.39
CA ILE A 104 -19.76 13.58 0.03
C ILE A 104 -18.71 14.68 0.08
N ASP A 105 -17.83 14.62 1.08
CA ASP A 105 -16.62 15.43 1.07
C ASP A 105 -15.54 14.70 0.27
N LEU A 106 -15.19 15.24 -0.89
CA LEU A 106 -14.14 14.72 -1.76
C LEU A 106 -12.92 15.61 -1.69
N LYS A 107 -11.84 15.07 -1.14
CA LYS A 107 -10.55 15.74 -1.07
C LYS A 107 -9.60 15.16 -2.11
N LYS A 108 -8.94 16.02 -2.89
CA LYS A 108 -7.81 15.60 -3.72
C LYS A 108 -6.61 15.38 -2.82
N GLU A 109 -5.96 14.23 -2.95
CA GLU A 109 -4.73 13.93 -2.23
C GLU A 109 -3.56 13.75 -3.21
N PRO A 110 -2.36 14.21 -2.85
CA PRO A 110 -1.17 14.01 -3.68
C PRO A 110 -0.70 12.55 -3.69
N TRP A 111 -0.99 11.80 -2.62
CA TRP A 111 -0.66 10.39 -2.45
C TRP A 111 -1.52 9.74 -1.36
N ILE A 112 -1.63 8.41 -1.36
CA ILE A 112 -2.33 7.63 -0.33
C ILE A 112 -1.62 6.32 -0.01
N TYR A 113 -1.83 5.83 1.21
CA TYR A 113 -1.53 4.43 1.57
C TYR A 113 -2.72 3.55 1.18
N PHE A 114 -2.51 2.70 0.19
CA PHE A 114 -3.52 1.78 -0.32
C PHE A 114 -3.31 0.38 0.25
N HIS A 115 -4.30 -0.12 1.00
CA HIS A 115 -4.27 -1.47 1.55
C HIS A 115 -4.80 -2.45 0.50
N TYR A 116 -3.90 -3.21 -0.09
CA TYR A 116 -4.21 -4.16 -1.14
C TYR A 116 -4.32 -5.58 -0.58
N PRO A 117 -5.47 -6.26 -0.76
CA PRO A 117 -5.59 -7.68 -0.44
C PRO A 117 -4.79 -8.50 -1.46
N GLN A 118 -3.73 -9.14 -0.99
CA GLN A 118 -2.78 -9.87 -1.79
C GLN A 118 -3.24 -11.32 -2.00
N SER A 119 -3.18 -11.79 -3.25
CA SER A 119 -3.40 -13.21 -3.53
C SER A 119 -2.25 -14.07 -2.97
N PRO A 120 -2.49 -15.35 -2.65
CA PRO A 120 -1.43 -16.26 -2.20
C PRO A 120 -0.22 -16.31 -3.14
N ASP A 121 -0.45 -16.23 -4.46
CA ASP A 121 0.59 -16.31 -5.50
C ASP A 121 1.54 -15.11 -5.50
N LEU A 122 1.16 -14.01 -4.87
CA LEU A 122 1.99 -12.82 -4.76
C LEU A 122 2.79 -12.80 -3.45
N ARG A 123 2.62 -13.75 -2.53
CA ARG A 123 3.34 -13.73 -1.25
C ARG A 123 4.80 -14.08 -1.43
N HIS A 124 5.69 -13.32 -0.78
CA HIS A 124 7.08 -13.76 -0.59
C HIS A 124 7.15 -14.91 0.43
N ASN A 125 8.15 -15.78 0.27
CA ASN A 125 8.36 -16.96 1.14
C ASN A 125 9.18 -16.67 2.41
N LEU A 126 9.51 -15.41 2.70
CA LEU A 126 10.28 -15.07 3.88
C LEU A 126 9.47 -15.33 5.15
N LYS A 127 10.06 -16.11 6.06
CA LYS A 127 9.52 -16.32 7.40
C LYS A 127 9.72 -15.03 8.19
N VAL A 128 8.63 -14.29 8.42
CA VAL A 128 8.68 -13.12 9.28
C VAL A 128 8.90 -13.57 10.72
N THR A 129 10.13 -13.43 11.21
CA THR A 129 10.45 -13.60 12.63
C THR A 129 10.10 -12.32 13.37
N GLY A 130 9.20 -12.40 14.34
CA GLY A 130 8.77 -11.27 15.14
C GLY A 130 8.11 -11.71 16.44
N PRO A 131 7.77 -10.77 17.35
CA PRO A 131 7.10 -11.08 18.60
C PRO A 131 5.78 -11.85 18.37
N ARG A 132 5.31 -12.56 19.40
CA ARG A 132 4.04 -13.31 19.35
C ARG A 132 2.89 -12.36 19.02
N ARG A 133 2.24 -12.58 17.88
CA ARG A 133 1.10 -11.83 17.37
C ARG A 133 -0.17 -12.65 17.45
N THR A 134 -1.33 -12.00 17.49
CA THR A 134 -2.62 -12.68 17.41
C THR A 134 -2.85 -13.24 15.99
N ILE A 135 -3.78 -14.20 15.83
CA ILE A 135 -4.03 -14.84 14.52
C ILE A 135 -4.51 -13.82 13.48
N ASP A 136 -5.36 -12.88 13.89
CA ASP A 136 -5.87 -11.78 13.07
C ASP A 136 -4.74 -10.87 12.57
N GLU A 137 -3.77 -10.52 13.42
CA GLU A 137 -2.60 -9.73 13.03
C GLU A 137 -1.71 -10.49 12.03
N VAL A 138 -1.55 -11.80 12.21
CA VAL A 138 -0.79 -12.64 11.28
C VAL A 138 -1.50 -12.71 9.93
N LEU A 139 -2.80 -12.95 9.91
CA LEU A 139 -3.59 -12.99 8.68
C LEU A 139 -3.60 -11.64 7.96
N TYR A 140 -3.82 -10.55 8.68
CA TYR A 140 -3.80 -9.21 8.10
C TYR A 140 -2.44 -8.90 7.49
N ARG A 141 -1.34 -9.17 8.22
CA ARG A 141 0.02 -8.99 7.71
C ARG A 141 0.32 -9.91 6.53
N ASP A 142 -0.19 -11.13 6.49
CA ASP A 142 0.16 -12.09 5.44
C ASP A 142 -0.63 -11.85 4.15
N TYR A 143 -1.86 -11.32 4.25
CA TYR A 143 -2.78 -11.16 3.13
C TYR A 143 -3.09 -9.71 2.77
N THR A 144 -2.59 -8.72 3.51
CA THR A 144 -2.72 -7.31 3.17
C THR A 144 -1.33 -6.70 2.96
N ARG A 145 -1.16 -5.93 1.89
CA ARG A 145 0.04 -5.13 1.65
C ARG A 145 -0.33 -3.67 1.53
N THR A 146 0.44 -2.82 2.19
CA THR A 146 0.35 -1.37 1.98
C THR A 146 1.17 -0.99 0.77
N VAL A 147 0.54 -0.36 -0.21
CA VAL A 147 1.16 0.17 -1.41
C VAL A 147 0.91 1.67 -1.46
N CYS A 148 1.95 2.44 -1.69
CA CYS A 148 1.82 3.89 -1.81
C CYS A 148 1.39 4.21 -3.24
N ILE A 149 0.23 4.85 -3.40
CA ILE A 149 -0.19 5.40 -4.70
C ILE A 149 0.14 6.88 -4.68
N VAL A 150 1.02 7.30 -5.58
CA VAL A 150 1.57 8.65 -5.57
C VAL A 150 1.30 9.30 -6.92
N SER A 151 0.63 10.44 -6.91
CA SER A 151 0.47 11.24 -8.12
C SER A 151 1.82 11.83 -8.53
N THR A 152 2.04 12.03 -9.83
CA THR A 152 3.31 12.62 -10.32
C THR A 152 3.63 13.96 -9.67
N ASN A 153 2.61 14.76 -9.33
CA ASN A 153 2.78 16.06 -8.66
C ASN A 153 3.02 15.93 -7.15
N GLY A 154 2.68 14.78 -6.57
CA GLY A 154 2.83 14.49 -5.15
C GLY A 154 4.13 13.80 -4.76
N LEU A 155 5.01 13.48 -5.73
CA LEU A 155 6.21 12.69 -5.47
C LEU A 155 7.19 13.37 -4.50
N ALA A 156 7.42 14.67 -4.67
CA ALA A 156 8.33 15.41 -3.79
C ALA A 156 7.80 15.43 -2.34
N ASP A 157 6.51 15.72 -2.16
CA ASP A 157 5.83 15.71 -0.86
C ASP A 157 5.89 14.32 -0.20
N PHE A 158 5.60 13.27 -0.97
CA PHE A 158 5.70 11.88 -0.51
C PHE A 158 7.12 11.51 -0.04
N LEU A 159 8.15 11.86 -0.80
CA LEU A 159 9.54 11.56 -0.43
C LEU A 159 9.97 12.35 0.82
N SER A 160 9.60 13.62 0.94
CA SER A 160 9.86 14.40 2.16
C SER A 160 9.14 13.81 3.38
N HIS A 161 7.91 13.33 3.22
CA HIS A 161 7.22 12.61 4.27
C HIS A 161 7.97 11.33 4.67
N TRP A 162 8.40 10.53 3.70
CA TRP A 162 9.15 9.30 3.93
C TRP A 162 10.50 9.51 4.61
N GLU A 163 11.25 10.56 4.25
CA GLU A 163 12.53 10.88 4.91
C GLU A 163 12.34 11.28 6.38
N SER A 164 11.21 11.91 6.71
CA SER A 164 10.88 12.27 8.10
C SER A 164 10.44 11.07 8.96
N CYS A 165 10.26 9.91 8.34
CA CYS A 165 9.73 8.69 8.95
C CYS A 165 10.81 7.80 9.61
N ASP A 166 11.84 8.39 10.21
CA ASP A 166 12.88 7.67 11.00
C ASP A 166 12.30 6.77 12.12
N LYS A 167 11.03 6.97 12.49
CA LYS A 167 10.34 6.26 13.58
C LYS A 167 9.62 4.96 13.18
N TRP A 168 9.57 4.61 11.89
CA TRP A 168 8.78 3.45 11.44
C TRP A 168 9.37 2.10 11.82
N LEU A 169 10.63 2.07 12.28
CA LEU A 169 11.31 0.85 12.71
C LEU A 169 11.09 0.52 14.20
N ASP A 170 10.47 1.43 14.97
CA ASP A 170 10.22 1.28 16.41
C ASP A 170 8.80 0.77 16.75
N GLU A 171 7.93 0.56 15.75
CA GLU A 171 6.55 0.02 15.87
C GLU A 171 6.40 -1.39 15.27
#